data_AF-A0A5C9ETM0-F1
#
_entry.id   AF-A0A5C9ETM0-F1
#
_cell.length_a   1.000
_cell.length_b   1.000
_cell.length_c   1.000
_cell.angle_alpha   90.00
_cell.angle_beta   90.00
_cell.angle_gamma   90.00
#
_symmetry.space_group_name_H-M   'P 1'
#
loop_
_entity.id
_entity.type
_entity.pdbx_description
1 polymer ?
#
loop_
_entity_poly.entity_id
_entity_poly.type
_entity_poly.pdbx_seq_one_letter_code
_entity_poly.pdbx_strand_id
1 'polypeptide(L)'
;MKVIEIEGVGEKYAKVLEENGVDEVEDFVTLSYEDLENLADKTDLSLKLLDKWQEHADLMVLLKGVGPEYADALNKIGIDSVREFAYRNPENTLKKLEQLDKEEPDVLRQLPTLDDLKDWIEQAKEKYNVDKKTKGPGTKLIKIEGIGDEYAKDLKKAGIETCEQLVPLSKNDLKELADKTGISPKRLDKWQEHADLMRIKGVGSEYADLLNQIGIDSVKELAQRNPENTLKRVEEFDKEKPDVVRRLPVLDEIKDWIAQAKDL
;
A
#
# COMPACT_ATOMS: atom_id res chain seq x y z
N MET A 1 18.63 -16.56 4.36
CA MET A 1 19.22 -15.63 5.37
C MET A 1 18.50 -15.83 6.68
N LYS A 2 19.11 -15.58 7.85
CA LYS A 2 18.38 -15.77 9.13
C LYS A 2 17.45 -14.60 9.40
N VAL A 3 16.26 -14.87 9.95
CA VAL A 3 15.25 -13.83 10.23
C VAL A 3 15.75 -12.70 11.13
N ILE A 4 16.73 -12.99 12.00
CA ILE A 4 17.40 -11.99 12.86
C ILE A 4 18.20 -10.94 12.08
N GLU A 5 18.56 -11.21 10.81
CA GLU A 5 19.30 -10.28 9.95
C GLU A 5 18.41 -9.15 9.41
N ILE A 6 17.09 -9.22 9.60
CA ILE A 6 16.14 -8.14 9.29
C ILE A 6 16.26 -7.06 10.38
N GLU A 7 16.52 -5.83 9.95
CA GLU A 7 16.63 -4.68 10.86
C GLU A 7 15.41 -4.55 11.80
N GLY A 8 15.70 -4.48 13.10
CA GLY A 8 14.69 -4.30 14.14
C GLY A 8 14.01 -5.58 14.64
N VAL A 9 14.28 -6.75 14.05
CA VAL A 9 13.82 -8.05 14.61
C VAL A 9 14.58 -8.37 15.90
N GLY A 10 15.91 -8.48 15.85
CA GLY A 10 16.72 -8.82 17.02
C GLY A 10 16.38 -10.18 17.66
N GLU A 11 17.13 -10.58 18.69
CA GLU A 11 17.03 -11.95 19.26
C GLU A 11 15.64 -12.28 19.81
N LYS A 12 14.99 -11.32 20.47
CA LYS A 12 13.68 -11.53 21.10
C LYS A 12 12.62 -11.86 20.06
N TYR A 13 12.50 -11.08 19.00
CA TYR A 13 11.46 -11.29 18.00
C TYR A 13 11.83 -12.41 17.03
N ALA A 14 13.12 -12.60 16.72
CA ALA A 14 13.58 -13.74 15.93
C ALA A 14 13.12 -15.06 16.54
N LYS A 15 13.30 -15.23 17.86
CA LYS A 15 12.85 -16.44 18.55
C LYS A 15 11.33 -16.67 18.43
N VAL A 16 10.53 -15.61 18.55
CA VAL A 16 9.06 -15.70 18.40
C VAL A 16 8.67 -16.09 16.97
N LEU A 17 9.37 -15.55 15.98
CA LEU A 17 9.16 -15.86 14.56
C LEU A 17 9.55 -17.30 14.24
N GLU A 18 10.72 -17.75 14.70
CA GLU A 18 11.22 -19.13 14.58
C GLU A 18 10.24 -20.14 15.21
N GLU A 19 9.73 -19.86 16.42
CA GLU A 19 8.72 -20.70 17.08
C GLU A 19 7.39 -20.80 16.30
N ASN A 20 7.14 -19.87 15.37
CA ASN A 20 5.96 -19.83 14.52
C ASN A 20 6.26 -20.17 13.04
N GLY A 21 7.43 -20.74 12.75
CA GLY A 21 7.79 -21.25 11.42
C GLY A 21 8.28 -20.18 10.44
N VAL A 22 8.81 -19.07 10.94
CA VAL A 22 9.48 -18.02 10.16
C VAL A 22 10.94 -17.97 10.62
N ASP A 23 11.75 -18.91 10.14
CA ASP A 23 13.14 -19.11 10.55
C ASP A 23 14.13 -18.32 9.67
N GLU A 24 13.75 -18.13 8.41
CA GLU A 24 14.55 -17.49 7.37
C GLU A 24 13.86 -16.26 6.80
N VAL A 25 14.64 -15.33 6.25
CA VAL A 25 14.11 -14.11 5.60
C VAL A 25 13.21 -14.47 4.42
N GLU A 26 13.54 -15.55 3.72
CA GLU A 26 12.79 -16.09 2.59
C GLU A 26 11.39 -16.57 3.01
N ASP A 27 11.20 -16.99 4.26
CA ASP A 27 9.88 -17.41 4.77
C ASP A 27 8.91 -16.22 4.80
N PHE A 28 9.38 -15.03 5.21
CA PHE A 28 8.58 -13.80 5.23
C PHE A 28 7.99 -13.45 3.87
N VAL A 29 8.77 -13.56 2.81
CA VAL A 29 8.35 -13.22 1.43
C VAL A 29 7.19 -14.10 0.96
N THR A 30 7.07 -15.32 1.51
CA THR A 30 6.00 -16.26 1.13
C THR A 30 4.69 -16.04 1.89
N LEU A 31 4.70 -15.28 2.99
CA LEU A 31 3.53 -15.05 3.82
C LEU A 31 2.53 -14.14 3.11
N SER A 32 1.28 -14.57 3.03
CA SER A 32 0.19 -13.68 2.63
C SER A 32 -0.18 -12.71 3.74
N TYR A 33 -0.95 -11.67 3.43
CA TYR A 33 -1.49 -10.76 4.45
C TYR A 33 -2.32 -11.49 5.52
N GLU A 34 -3.07 -12.52 5.11
CA GLU A 34 -3.83 -13.38 6.04
C GLU A 34 -2.89 -14.19 6.93
N ASP A 35 -1.75 -14.66 6.41
CA ASP A 35 -0.74 -15.32 7.23
C ASP A 35 -0.10 -14.36 8.25
N LEU A 36 0.15 -13.10 7.86
CA LEU A 36 0.63 -12.05 8.76
C LEU A 36 -0.41 -11.69 9.84
N GLU A 37 -1.70 -11.60 9.49
CA GLU A 37 -2.78 -11.40 10.46
C GLU A 37 -2.84 -12.56 11.45
N ASN A 38 -2.81 -13.80 10.96
CA ASN A 38 -2.79 -14.99 11.79
C ASN A 38 -1.55 -15.04 12.70
N LEU A 39 -0.39 -14.60 12.20
CA LEU A 39 0.84 -14.53 12.99
C LEU A 39 0.75 -13.44 14.05
N ALA A 40 0.19 -12.27 13.72
CA ALA A 40 -0.08 -11.19 14.67
C ALA A 40 -1.06 -11.62 15.77
N ASP A 41 -2.07 -12.43 15.45
CA ASP A 41 -3.06 -12.92 16.42
C ASP A 41 -2.50 -14.01 17.35
N LYS A 42 -1.57 -14.84 16.84
CA LYS A 42 -0.91 -15.91 17.61
C LYS A 42 0.24 -15.41 18.48
N THR A 43 0.76 -14.23 18.19
CA THR A 43 1.91 -13.64 18.86
C THR A 43 1.52 -12.31 19.50
N ASP A 44 2.39 -11.72 20.33
CA ASP A 44 2.18 -10.34 20.80
C ASP A 44 2.74 -9.30 19.81
N LEU A 45 2.95 -9.68 18.54
CA LEU A 45 3.50 -8.80 17.50
C LEU A 45 2.36 -8.06 16.79
N SER A 46 2.54 -6.75 16.57
CA SER A 46 1.55 -5.99 15.79
C SER A 46 1.68 -6.31 14.29
N LEU A 47 0.55 -6.40 13.59
CA LEU A 47 0.52 -6.59 12.13
C LEU A 47 1.38 -5.55 11.37
N LYS A 48 1.34 -4.28 11.80
CA LYS A 48 2.16 -3.21 11.21
C LYS A 48 3.67 -3.49 11.29
N LEU A 49 4.11 -4.14 12.37
CA LEU A 49 5.52 -4.46 12.57
C LEU A 49 5.93 -5.63 11.67
N LEU A 50 5.09 -6.66 11.57
CA LEU A 50 5.30 -7.80 10.67
C LEU A 50 5.34 -7.36 9.20
N ASP A 51 4.41 -6.50 8.80
CA ASP A 51 4.35 -5.90 7.46
C ASP A 51 5.64 -5.13 7.13
N LYS A 52 6.15 -4.33 8.07
CA LYS A 52 7.44 -3.64 7.91
C LYS A 52 8.60 -4.61 7.73
N TRP A 53 8.66 -5.69 8.52
CA TRP A 53 9.72 -6.69 8.38
C TRP A 53 9.60 -7.48 7.08
N GLN A 54 8.38 -7.73 6.60
CA GLN A 54 8.17 -8.34 5.30
C GLN A 54 8.64 -7.44 4.16
N GLU A 55 8.30 -6.15 4.13
CA GLU A 55 8.80 -5.25 3.06
C GLU A 55 10.33 -5.10 3.09
N HIS A 56 10.94 -5.21 4.27
CA HIS A 56 12.40 -5.27 4.41
C HIS A 56 12.98 -6.59 3.89
N ALA A 57 12.36 -7.72 4.23
CA ALA A 57 12.73 -9.04 3.70
C ALA A 57 12.61 -9.09 2.16
N ASP A 58 11.60 -8.45 1.60
CA ASP A 58 11.40 -8.35 0.15
C ASP A 58 12.58 -7.64 -0.53
N LEU A 59 13.11 -6.56 0.05
CA LEU A 59 14.32 -5.89 -0.46
C LEU A 59 15.51 -6.87 -0.50
N MET A 60 15.67 -7.69 0.53
CA MET A 60 16.80 -8.62 0.67
C MET A 60 16.71 -9.82 -0.29
N VAL A 61 15.50 -10.31 -0.53
CA VAL A 61 15.27 -11.58 -1.24
C VAL A 61 14.90 -11.37 -2.69
N LEU A 62 14.09 -10.35 -3.00
CA LEU A 62 13.60 -10.13 -4.36
C LEU A 62 14.63 -9.41 -5.25
N LEU A 63 15.61 -8.72 -4.64
CA LEU A 63 16.65 -7.97 -5.35
C LEU A 63 18.00 -8.65 -5.17
N LYS A 64 18.44 -9.35 -6.22
CA LYS A 64 19.72 -10.04 -6.22
C LYS A 64 20.85 -9.05 -6.00
N GLY A 65 21.62 -9.26 -4.94
CA GLY A 65 22.77 -8.42 -4.57
C GLY A 65 22.46 -7.40 -3.47
N VAL A 66 21.19 -7.19 -3.12
CA VAL A 66 20.78 -6.41 -1.96
C VAL A 66 20.80 -7.33 -0.75
N GLY A 67 21.94 -7.38 -0.05
CA GLY A 67 22.04 -8.08 1.24
C GLY A 67 21.47 -7.25 2.40
N PRO A 68 21.54 -7.77 3.65
CA PRO A 68 21.05 -7.07 4.84
C PRO A 68 21.59 -5.64 4.96
N GLU A 69 22.90 -5.46 4.79
CA GLU A 69 23.55 -4.14 4.92
C GLU A 69 23.03 -3.11 3.92
N TYR A 70 22.79 -3.51 2.68
CA TYR A 70 22.23 -2.62 1.66
C TYR A 70 20.76 -2.34 1.88
N ALA A 71 19.98 -3.34 2.28
CA ALA A 71 18.58 -3.14 2.61
C ALA A 71 18.44 -2.14 3.78
N ASP A 72 19.26 -2.29 4.83
CA ASP A 72 19.25 -1.38 6.00
C ASP A 72 19.63 0.05 5.60
N ALA A 73 20.65 0.19 4.76
CA ALA A 73 21.05 1.50 4.24
C ALA A 73 19.95 2.13 3.37
N LEU A 74 19.26 1.33 2.55
CA LEU A 74 18.10 1.76 1.76
C LEU A 74 16.96 2.24 2.67
N ASN A 75 16.60 1.48 3.71
CA ASN A 75 15.62 1.89 4.73
C ASN A 75 15.95 3.25 5.33
N LYS A 76 17.21 3.45 5.74
CA LYS A 76 17.68 4.69 6.38
C LYS A 76 17.57 5.92 5.47
N ILE A 77 17.68 5.74 4.16
CA ILE A 77 17.50 6.83 3.18
C ILE A 77 16.05 6.96 2.69
N GLY A 78 15.12 6.27 3.36
CA GLY A 78 13.69 6.23 3.09
C GLY A 78 13.37 5.44 1.84
N ILE A 79 13.97 4.27 1.65
CA ILE A 79 13.59 3.29 0.63
C ILE A 79 13.26 2.02 1.38
N ASP A 80 12.01 1.91 1.83
CA ASP A 80 11.59 0.84 2.76
C ASP A 80 10.94 -0.37 2.09
N SER A 81 10.80 -0.31 0.77
CA SER A 81 10.15 -1.35 -0.01
C SER A 81 10.70 -1.45 -1.43
N VAL A 82 10.59 -2.65 -2.01
CA VAL A 82 10.88 -2.88 -3.44
C VAL A 82 10.07 -1.93 -4.32
N ARG A 83 8.82 -1.65 -3.94
CA ARG A 83 7.95 -0.69 -4.62
C ARG A 83 8.54 0.71 -4.64
N GLU A 84 8.91 1.24 -3.47
CA GLU A 84 9.49 2.56 -3.39
C GLU A 84 10.78 2.62 -4.22
N PHE A 85 11.59 1.56 -4.16
CA PHE A 85 12.85 1.48 -4.88
C PHE A 85 12.66 1.54 -6.40
N ALA A 86 11.63 0.88 -6.94
CA ALA A 86 11.31 0.86 -8.38
C ALA A 86 11.12 2.27 -9.00
N TYR A 87 10.74 3.26 -8.20
CA TYR A 87 10.52 4.64 -8.64
C TYR A 87 11.70 5.57 -8.36
N ARG A 88 12.76 5.09 -7.73
CA ARG A 88 13.92 5.93 -7.41
C ARG A 88 14.77 6.21 -8.65
N ASN A 89 15.46 7.34 -8.57
CA ASN A 89 16.52 7.68 -9.50
C ASN A 89 17.86 7.16 -8.94
N PRO A 90 18.65 6.38 -9.71
CA PRO A 90 19.87 5.74 -9.22
C PRO A 90 20.94 6.76 -8.81
N GLU A 91 21.10 7.87 -9.53
CA GLU A 91 22.11 8.89 -9.20
C GLU A 91 21.78 9.60 -7.88
N ASN A 92 20.51 9.92 -7.64
CA ASN A 92 20.07 10.53 -6.40
C ASN A 92 20.12 9.55 -5.23
N THR A 93 19.84 8.28 -5.48
CA THR A 93 19.95 7.21 -4.47
C THR A 93 21.40 7.03 -4.05
N LEU A 94 22.33 6.98 -5.01
CA LEU A 94 23.76 6.90 -4.73
C LEU A 94 24.24 8.08 -3.88
N LYS A 95 23.86 9.31 -4.23
CA LYS A 95 24.21 10.51 -3.44
C LYS A 95 23.71 10.44 -2.01
N LYS A 96 22.50 9.92 -1.78
CA LYS A 96 21.96 9.72 -0.43
C LYS A 96 22.74 8.66 0.34
N LEU A 97 23.12 7.56 -0.31
CA LEU A 97 23.95 6.52 0.32
C LEU A 97 25.36 7.03 0.63
N GLU A 98 25.97 7.80 -0.25
CA GLU A 98 27.25 8.48 0.00
C GLU A 98 27.17 9.50 1.15
N GLN A 99 26.01 10.16 1.31
CA GLN A 99 25.78 11.05 2.43
C GLN A 99 25.62 10.26 3.73
N LEU A 100 24.82 9.19 3.71
CA LEU A 100 24.64 8.29 4.85
C LEU A 100 25.97 7.70 5.32
N ASP A 101 26.81 7.24 4.39
CA ASP A 101 28.14 6.69 4.69
C ASP A 101 29.08 7.72 5.32
N LYS A 102 28.94 9.01 4.98
CA LYS A 102 29.70 10.09 5.65
C LYS A 102 29.19 10.37 7.06
N GLU A 103 27.88 10.28 7.27
CA GLU A 103 27.22 10.55 8.55
C GLU A 103 27.36 9.36 9.51
N GLU A 104 27.35 8.14 8.98
CA GLU A 104 27.45 6.86 9.68
C GLU A 104 28.42 5.90 8.96
N PRO A 105 29.75 6.05 9.15
CA PRO A 105 30.78 5.34 8.36
C PRO A 105 30.84 3.82 8.48
N ASP A 106 30.12 3.24 9.45
CA ASP A 106 30.12 1.79 9.69
C ASP A 106 28.86 1.11 9.13
N VAL A 107 27.97 1.84 8.45
CA VAL A 107 26.70 1.30 7.93
C VAL A 107 26.91 0.44 6.67
N LEU A 108 27.87 0.81 5.82
CA LEU A 108 28.18 0.07 4.59
C LEU A 108 29.65 -0.30 4.55
N ARG A 109 29.95 -1.58 4.39
CA ARG A 109 31.35 -2.02 4.16
C ARG A 109 31.87 -1.55 2.82
N GLN A 110 30.97 -1.41 1.84
CA GLN A 110 31.25 -0.93 0.51
C GLN A 110 30.02 -0.19 -0.02
N LEU A 111 30.23 0.98 -0.61
CA LEU A 111 29.17 1.69 -1.32
C LEU A 111 28.79 0.92 -2.59
N PRO A 112 27.48 0.83 -2.93
CA PRO A 112 27.08 0.24 -4.19
C PRO A 112 27.52 1.14 -5.34
N THR A 113 27.78 0.55 -6.50
CA THR A 113 28.06 1.32 -7.71
C THR A 113 26.76 1.86 -8.32
N LEU A 114 26.87 2.83 -9.22
CA LEU A 114 25.72 3.32 -9.98
C LEU A 114 25.06 2.20 -10.81
N ASP A 115 25.85 1.24 -11.29
CA ASP A 115 25.34 0.12 -12.08
C ASP A 115 24.63 -0.91 -11.20
N ASP A 116 25.12 -1.16 -9.97
CA ASP A 116 24.39 -1.97 -8.99
C ASP A 116 23.01 -1.36 -8.70
N LEU A 117 22.94 -0.05 -8.46
CA LEU A 117 21.66 0.64 -8.21
C LEU A 117 20.73 0.60 -9.42
N LYS A 118 21.25 0.72 -10.64
CA LYS A 118 20.43 0.59 -11.85
C LYS A 118 19.87 -0.81 -11.97
N ASP A 119 20.70 -1.82 -11.75
CA ASP A 119 20.30 -3.23 -11.79
C ASP A 119 19.25 -3.53 -10.71
N TRP A 120 19.46 -3.10 -9.46
CA TRP A 120 18.49 -3.30 -8.39
C TRP A 120 17.18 -2.55 -8.63
N ILE A 121 17.22 -1.33 -9.17
CA ILE A 121 16.01 -0.59 -9.55
C ILE A 121 15.31 -1.26 -10.74
N GLU A 122 16.03 -1.83 -11.69
CA GLU A 122 15.46 -2.59 -12.80
C GLU A 122 14.80 -3.89 -12.29
N GLN A 123 15.49 -4.67 -11.45
CA GLN A 123 14.92 -5.81 -10.74
C GLN A 123 13.68 -5.39 -9.95
N ALA A 124 13.74 -4.29 -9.20
CA ALA A 124 12.60 -3.76 -8.45
C ALA A 124 11.44 -3.36 -9.37
N LYS A 125 11.71 -2.77 -10.54
CA LYS A 125 10.69 -2.48 -11.55
C LYS A 125 10.12 -3.74 -12.18
N GLU A 126 10.93 -4.77 -12.42
CA GLU A 126 10.45 -6.05 -12.93
C GLU A 126 9.55 -6.74 -11.90
N LYS A 127 10.01 -6.82 -10.65
CA LYS A 127 9.20 -7.33 -9.53
C LYS A 127 7.94 -6.50 -9.36
N TYR A 128 8.03 -5.18 -9.40
CA TYR A 128 6.88 -4.28 -9.29
C TYR A 128 5.93 -4.32 -10.50
N ASN A 129 6.45 -4.52 -11.71
CA ASN A 129 5.64 -4.71 -12.92
C ASN A 129 5.00 -6.11 -12.95
N VAL A 130 5.63 -7.09 -12.30
CA VAL A 130 4.99 -8.35 -11.91
C VAL A 130 3.99 -8.10 -10.75
N ASP A 131 4.22 -7.11 -9.88
CA ASP A 131 3.34 -6.71 -8.77
C ASP A 131 2.17 -5.81 -9.15
N LYS A 132 2.00 -5.44 -10.42
CA LYS A 132 0.65 -5.16 -10.92
C LYS A 132 -0.27 -6.39 -10.78
N LYS A 133 0.28 -7.58 -10.56
CA LYS A 133 -0.44 -8.84 -10.30
C LYS A 133 -0.16 -9.49 -8.93
N THR A 134 0.81 -9.03 -8.15
CA THR A 134 1.26 -9.73 -6.93
C THR A 134 1.75 -8.84 -5.79
N LYS A 135 1.08 -7.73 -5.44
CA LYS A 135 0.98 -7.44 -3.99
C LYS A 135 0.02 -8.47 -3.39
N GLY A 136 0.29 -8.96 -2.17
CA GLY A 136 -0.68 -9.73 -1.38
C GLY A 136 -2.07 -9.12 -1.54
N PRO A 137 -3.13 -9.94 -1.64
CA PRO A 137 -4.29 -9.64 -2.49
C PRO A 137 -4.72 -8.20 -2.29
N GLY A 138 -4.38 -7.33 -3.26
CA GLY A 138 -4.76 -5.92 -3.20
C GLY A 138 -6.24 -5.81 -2.87
N THR A 139 -6.66 -4.69 -2.29
CA THR A 139 -7.96 -4.59 -1.62
C THR A 139 -9.04 -5.26 -2.47
N LYS A 140 -9.63 -6.34 -1.94
CA LYS A 140 -10.57 -7.15 -2.72
C LYS A 140 -11.69 -6.24 -3.21
N LEU A 141 -12.05 -6.34 -4.48
CA LEU A 141 -13.09 -5.50 -5.09
C LEU A 141 -14.41 -5.51 -4.29
N ILE A 142 -14.75 -6.65 -3.66
CA ILE A 142 -15.93 -6.80 -2.80
C ILE A 142 -15.95 -5.87 -1.57
N LYS A 143 -14.84 -5.20 -1.27
CA LYS A 143 -14.78 -4.18 -0.21
C LYS A 143 -15.39 -2.86 -0.66
N ILE A 144 -15.55 -2.59 -1.95
CA ILE A 144 -16.23 -1.39 -2.45
C ILE A 144 -17.74 -1.60 -2.38
N GLU A 145 -18.44 -0.64 -1.79
CA GLU A 145 -19.90 -0.63 -1.72
C GLU A 145 -20.55 -0.83 -3.11
N GLY A 146 -21.41 -1.84 -3.20
CA GLY A 146 -22.09 -2.20 -4.44
C GLY A 146 -21.35 -3.16 -5.38
N ILE A 147 -20.11 -3.58 -5.06
CA ILE A 147 -19.45 -4.71 -5.75
C ILE A 147 -19.76 -6.01 -5.00
N GLY A 148 -20.74 -6.76 -5.50
CA GLY A 148 -20.98 -8.15 -5.08
C GLY A 148 -20.09 -9.15 -5.82
N ASP A 149 -20.19 -10.43 -5.44
CA ASP A 149 -19.40 -11.52 -6.01
C ASP A 149 -19.50 -11.64 -7.53
N GLU A 150 -20.68 -11.35 -8.10
CA GLU A 150 -20.89 -11.39 -9.56
C GLU A 150 -20.05 -10.34 -10.27
N TYR A 151 -20.12 -9.08 -9.82
CA TYR A 151 -19.34 -7.99 -10.40
C TYR A 151 -17.84 -8.18 -10.18
N ALA A 152 -17.42 -8.65 -9.00
CA ALA A 152 -16.03 -8.97 -8.73
C ALA A 152 -15.50 -10.05 -9.70
N LYS A 153 -16.30 -11.08 -9.99
CA LYS A 153 -15.94 -12.11 -10.98
C LYS A 153 -15.80 -11.55 -12.39
N ASP A 154 -16.70 -10.66 -12.81
CA ASP A 154 -16.68 -10.11 -14.16
C ASP A 154 -15.53 -9.11 -14.36
N LEU A 155 -15.26 -8.27 -13.35
CA LEU A 155 -14.05 -7.42 -13.31
C LEU A 155 -12.78 -8.27 -13.36
N LYS A 156 -12.72 -9.37 -12.60
CA LYS A 156 -11.58 -10.28 -12.59
C LYS A 156 -11.34 -10.92 -13.96
N LYS A 157 -12.39 -11.37 -14.65
CA LYS A 157 -12.27 -11.89 -16.03
C LYS A 157 -11.75 -10.82 -17.00
N ALA A 158 -12.06 -9.55 -16.75
CA ALA A 158 -11.58 -8.41 -17.53
C ALA A 158 -10.17 -7.93 -17.13
N GLY A 159 -9.51 -8.61 -16.18
CA GLY A 159 -8.14 -8.32 -15.74
C GLY A 159 -8.03 -7.33 -14.56
N ILE A 160 -9.16 -7.01 -13.90
CA ILE A 160 -9.21 -6.16 -12.71
C ILE A 160 -9.58 -7.05 -11.52
N GLU A 161 -8.61 -7.31 -10.64
CA GLU A 161 -8.74 -8.15 -9.45
C GLU A 161 -8.80 -7.37 -8.14
N THR A 162 -8.28 -6.14 -8.12
CA THR A 162 -8.13 -5.32 -6.90
C THR A 162 -8.61 -3.89 -7.08
N CYS A 163 -8.95 -3.20 -5.98
CA CYS A 163 -9.36 -1.79 -6.01
C CYS A 163 -8.28 -0.88 -6.61
N GLU A 164 -7.01 -1.14 -6.31
CA GLU A 164 -5.88 -0.32 -6.77
C GLU A 164 -5.73 -0.34 -8.30
N GLN A 165 -6.21 -1.40 -8.96
CA GLN A 165 -6.22 -1.50 -10.41
C GLN A 165 -7.32 -0.66 -11.07
N LEU A 166 -8.35 -0.25 -10.33
CA LEU A 166 -9.37 0.68 -10.83
C LEU A 166 -8.86 2.12 -10.88
N VAL A 167 -8.06 2.55 -9.89
CA VAL A 167 -7.61 3.95 -9.72
C VAL A 167 -6.94 4.56 -10.96
N PRO A 168 -6.00 3.90 -11.65
CA PRO A 168 -5.29 4.51 -12.78
C PRO A 168 -6.08 4.49 -14.10
N LEU A 169 -7.28 3.88 -14.16
CA LEU A 169 -8.03 3.74 -15.40
C LEU A 169 -8.48 5.12 -15.91
N SER A 170 -8.22 5.41 -17.18
CA SER A 170 -8.76 6.59 -17.83
C SER A 170 -10.25 6.42 -18.13
N LYS A 171 -10.93 7.51 -18.51
CA LYS A 171 -12.32 7.45 -19.02
C LYS A 171 -12.48 6.48 -20.21
N ASN A 172 -11.45 6.36 -21.04
CA ASN A 172 -11.45 5.42 -22.16
C ASN A 172 -11.29 3.98 -21.66
N ASP A 173 -10.38 3.74 -20.70
CA ASP A 173 -10.20 2.41 -20.11
C ASP A 173 -11.47 1.93 -19.38
N LEU A 174 -12.14 2.82 -18.64
CA LEU A 174 -13.43 2.53 -18.00
C LEU A 174 -14.53 2.22 -19.02
N LYS A 175 -14.52 2.89 -20.18
CA LYS A 175 -15.46 2.60 -21.26
C LYS A 175 -15.18 1.23 -21.88
N GLU A 176 -13.92 0.91 -22.15
CA GLU A 176 -13.55 -0.42 -22.64
C GLU A 176 -13.88 -1.52 -21.61
N LEU A 177 -13.69 -1.24 -20.33
CA LEU A 177 -14.05 -2.13 -19.24
C LEU A 177 -15.57 -2.32 -19.16
N ALA A 178 -16.35 -1.26 -19.35
CA ALA A 178 -17.81 -1.32 -19.45
C ALA A 178 -18.24 -2.23 -20.61
N ASP A 179 -17.64 -2.06 -21.79
CA ASP A 179 -17.95 -2.86 -22.98
C ASP A 179 -17.59 -4.35 -22.76
N LYS A 180 -16.49 -4.64 -22.07
CA LYS A 180 -16.04 -6.02 -21.77
C LYS A 180 -16.89 -6.71 -20.71
N THR A 181 -17.33 -5.98 -19.69
CA THR A 181 -17.99 -6.55 -18.50
C THR A 181 -19.51 -6.43 -18.54
N GLY A 182 -20.06 -5.56 -19.39
CA GLY A 182 -21.48 -5.19 -19.38
C GLY A 182 -21.89 -4.31 -18.19
N ILE A 183 -20.93 -3.88 -17.37
CA ILE A 183 -21.16 -3.00 -16.22
C ILE A 183 -21.29 -1.57 -16.73
N SER A 184 -22.26 -0.81 -16.21
CA SER A 184 -22.48 0.55 -16.72
C SER A 184 -21.27 1.46 -16.44
N PRO A 185 -20.89 2.34 -17.38
CA PRO A 185 -19.76 3.26 -17.18
C PRO A 185 -19.88 4.08 -15.89
N LYS A 186 -21.08 4.56 -15.58
CA LYS A 186 -21.37 5.32 -14.35
C LYS A 186 -21.07 4.53 -13.06
N ARG A 187 -21.30 3.21 -13.09
CA ARG A 187 -21.03 2.35 -11.92
C ARG A 187 -19.54 2.10 -11.76
N LEU A 188 -18.82 1.89 -12.87
CA LEU A 188 -17.37 1.76 -12.86
C LEU A 188 -16.68 3.05 -12.41
N ASP A 189 -17.18 4.22 -12.84
CA ASP A 189 -16.75 5.55 -12.39
C ASP A 189 -16.87 5.65 -10.87
N LYS A 190 -18.06 5.38 -10.32
CA LYS A 190 -18.29 5.38 -8.87
C LYS A 190 -17.36 4.43 -8.12
N TRP A 191 -17.11 3.22 -8.64
CA TRP A 191 -16.20 2.28 -7.98
C TRP A 191 -14.75 2.71 -8.06
N GLN A 192 -14.33 3.38 -9.15
CA GLN A 192 -13.02 4.00 -9.23
C GLN A 192 -12.87 5.13 -8.20
N GLU A 193 -13.89 5.98 -8.04
CA GLU A 193 -13.92 7.07 -7.05
C GLU A 193 -13.80 6.51 -5.62
N HIS A 194 -14.55 5.45 -5.30
CA HIS A 194 -14.44 4.77 -4.02
C HIS A 194 -13.06 4.15 -3.82
N ALA A 195 -12.52 3.48 -4.84
CA ALA A 195 -11.20 2.87 -4.78
C ALA A 195 -10.10 3.93 -4.54
N ASP A 196 -10.22 5.12 -5.12
CA ASP A 196 -9.28 6.21 -4.89
C ASP A 196 -9.37 6.71 -3.44
N LEU A 197 -10.58 6.99 -2.93
CA LEU A 197 -10.79 7.45 -1.56
C LEU A 197 -10.33 6.44 -0.50
N MET A 198 -10.49 5.14 -0.76
CA MET A 198 -10.06 4.06 0.13
C MET A 198 -8.54 3.93 0.27
N ARG A 199 -7.75 4.70 -0.49
CA ARG A 199 -6.30 4.83 -0.29
C ARG A 199 -5.95 5.58 1.00
N ILE A 200 -6.89 6.37 1.54
CA ILE A 200 -6.71 7.10 2.79
C ILE A 200 -6.91 6.15 3.97
N LYS A 201 -5.93 6.07 4.85
CA LYS A 201 -6.01 5.23 6.04
C LYS A 201 -7.16 5.71 6.93
N GLY A 202 -8.04 4.77 7.28
CA GLY A 202 -9.25 5.05 8.06
C GLY A 202 -10.50 5.34 7.22
N VAL A 203 -10.36 5.48 5.89
CA VAL A 203 -11.49 5.59 4.96
C VAL A 203 -11.81 4.22 4.39
N GLY A 204 -12.73 3.51 5.05
CA GLY A 204 -13.31 2.26 4.54
C GLY A 204 -14.46 2.52 3.55
N SER A 205 -15.11 1.45 3.09
CA SER A 205 -16.22 1.50 2.12
C SER A 205 -17.33 2.50 2.50
N GLU A 206 -17.80 2.44 3.75
CA GLU A 206 -18.90 3.30 4.24
C GLU A 206 -18.50 4.78 4.18
N TYR A 207 -17.25 5.12 4.54
CA TYR A 207 -16.76 6.49 4.47
C TYR A 207 -16.45 6.94 3.04
N ALA A 208 -15.99 6.05 2.17
CA ALA A 208 -15.81 6.36 0.75
C ALA A 208 -17.16 6.67 0.08
N ASP A 209 -18.21 5.89 0.36
CA ASP A 209 -19.56 6.18 -0.14
C ASP A 209 -20.12 7.48 0.44
N LEU A 210 -19.95 7.73 1.74
CA LEU A 210 -20.35 8.97 2.38
C LEU A 210 -19.69 10.19 1.72
N LEU A 211 -18.36 10.16 1.54
CA LEU A 211 -17.58 11.24 0.94
C LEU A 211 -18.04 11.49 -0.51
N ASN A 212 -18.20 10.43 -1.30
CA ASN A 212 -18.73 10.51 -2.67
C ASN A 212 -20.14 11.12 -2.70
N GLN A 213 -21.03 10.72 -1.80
CA GLN A 213 -22.40 11.26 -1.75
C GLN A 213 -22.47 12.73 -1.32
N ILE A 214 -21.47 13.24 -0.61
CA ILE A 214 -21.34 14.68 -0.33
C ILE A 214 -20.54 15.44 -1.40
N GLY A 215 -20.24 14.77 -2.53
CA GLY A 215 -19.55 15.31 -3.69
C GLY A 215 -18.06 15.48 -3.46
N ILE A 216 -17.41 14.52 -2.80
CA ILE A 216 -15.96 14.40 -2.72
C ILE A 216 -15.61 13.09 -3.41
N ASP A 217 -15.22 13.17 -4.67
CA ASP A 217 -15.19 12.00 -5.55
C ASP A 217 -13.76 11.44 -5.75
N SER A 218 -12.75 12.11 -5.18
CA SER A 218 -11.35 11.69 -5.29
C SER A 218 -10.50 12.16 -4.11
N VAL A 219 -9.33 11.54 -3.96
CA VAL A 219 -8.29 11.98 -3.02
C VAL A 219 -7.88 13.43 -3.30
N LYS A 220 -7.71 13.77 -4.57
CA LYS A 220 -7.36 15.13 -5.00
C LYS A 220 -8.40 16.17 -4.57
N GLU A 221 -9.67 15.81 -4.66
CA GLU A 221 -10.74 16.69 -4.22
C GLU A 221 -10.78 16.83 -2.70
N LEU A 222 -10.63 15.71 -1.97
CA LEU A 222 -10.57 15.69 -0.52
C LEU A 222 -9.42 16.58 0.01
N ALA A 223 -8.24 16.54 -0.62
CA ALA A 223 -7.08 17.33 -0.28
C ALA A 223 -7.32 18.86 -0.28
N GLN A 224 -8.34 19.32 -1.04
CA GLN A 224 -8.69 20.73 -1.18
C GLN A 224 -9.78 21.19 -0.21
N ARG A 225 -10.37 20.27 0.56
CA ARG A 225 -11.50 20.59 1.43
C ARG A 225 -11.05 21.28 2.72
N ASN A 226 -11.99 22.05 3.30
CA ASN A 226 -11.85 22.58 4.65
C ASN A 226 -12.50 21.59 5.64
N PRO A 227 -11.80 21.13 6.69
CA PRO A 227 -12.29 20.09 7.60
C PRO A 227 -13.63 20.43 8.27
N GLU A 228 -13.80 21.66 8.76
CA GLU A 228 -15.00 22.08 9.47
C GLU A 228 -16.23 22.11 8.55
N ASN A 229 -16.06 22.62 7.33
CA ASN A 229 -17.10 22.63 6.32
C ASN A 229 -17.45 21.21 5.85
N THR A 230 -16.46 20.32 5.71
CA THR A 230 -16.70 18.91 5.37
C THR A 230 -17.51 18.21 6.45
N LEU A 231 -17.14 18.38 7.73
CA LEU A 231 -17.90 17.79 8.84
C LEU A 231 -19.35 18.29 8.84
N LYS A 232 -19.55 19.60 8.70
CA LYS A 232 -20.88 20.19 8.62
C LYS A 232 -21.70 19.58 7.48
N ARG A 233 -21.09 19.41 6.30
CA ARG A 233 -21.75 18.80 5.14
C ARG A 233 -22.10 17.33 5.40
N VAL A 234 -21.22 16.57 6.08
CA VAL A 234 -21.49 15.20 6.52
C VAL A 234 -22.72 15.15 7.44
N GLU A 235 -22.78 16.02 8.45
CA GLU A 235 -23.92 16.09 9.38
C GLU A 235 -25.23 16.52 8.71
N GLU A 236 -25.17 17.43 7.73
CA GLU A 236 -26.33 17.81 6.92
C GLU A 236 -26.81 16.64 6.06
N PHE A 237 -25.87 15.92 5.43
CA PHE A 237 -26.19 14.75 4.62
C PHE A 237 -26.80 13.62 5.45
N ASP A 238 -26.28 13.35 6.66
CA ASP A 238 -26.83 12.32 7.55
C ASP A 238 -28.28 12.64 7.99
N LYS A 239 -28.62 13.93 8.15
CA LYS A 239 -30.01 14.36 8.40
C LYS A 239 -30.92 14.11 7.19
N GLU A 240 -30.40 14.24 5.97
CA GLU A 240 -31.13 14.00 4.74
C GLU A 240 -31.27 12.49 4.42
N LYS A 241 -30.22 11.73 4.71
CA LYS A 241 -30.08 10.29 4.47
C LYS A 241 -29.37 9.64 5.66
N PRO A 242 -30.13 9.26 6.70
CA PRO A 242 -29.54 8.64 7.88
C PRO A 242 -29.00 7.24 7.56
N ASP A 243 -28.12 6.76 8.43
CA ASP A 243 -27.62 5.37 8.46
C ASP A 243 -26.74 4.95 7.27
N VAL A 244 -26.18 5.90 6.51
CA VAL A 244 -25.17 5.60 5.47
C VAL A 244 -23.86 5.08 6.08
N VAL A 245 -23.52 5.55 7.28
CA VAL A 245 -22.37 5.09 8.05
C VAL A 245 -22.81 4.69 9.45
N ARG A 246 -22.17 3.70 10.05
CA ARG A 246 -22.49 3.27 11.43
C ARG A 246 -22.21 4.33 12.48
N ARG A 247 -21.23 5.19 12.20
CA ARG A 247 -20.81 6.29 13.06
C ARG A 247 -20.28 7.42 12.19
N LEU A 248 -20.78 8.62 12.43
CA LEU A 248 -20.24 9.81 11.79
C LEU A 248 -18.76 10.02 12.17
N PRO A 249 -17.92 10.44 11.22
CA PRO A 249 -16.55 10.82 11.54
C PRO A 249 -16.54 12.05 12.45
N VAL A 250 -15.52 12.15 13.29
CA VAL A 250 -15.26 13.37 14.06
C VAL A 250 -14.35 14.32 13.28
N LEU A 251 -14.26 15.58 13.73
CA LEU A 251 -13.46 16.60 13.06
C LEU A 251 -11.99 16.19 12.88
N ASP A 252 -11.40 15.55 13.88
CA ASP A 252 -9.98 15.17 13.82
C ASP A 252 -9.72 14.04 12.82
N GLU A 253 -10.68 13.13 12.61
CA GLU A 253 -10.59 12.12 11.55
C GLU A 253 -10.61 12.77 10.17
N ILE A 254 -11.51 13.74 9.95
CA ILE A 254 -11.58 14.47 8.69
C ILE A 254 -10.30 15.28 8.45
N LYS A 255 -9.73 15.90 9.49
CA LYS A 255 -8.44 16.62 9.39
C LYS A 255 -7.32 15.68 8.97
N ASP A 256 -7.25 14.50 9.58
CA ASP A 256 -6.26 13.49 9.25
C ASP A 256 -6.43 12.98 7.80
N TRP A 257 -7.66 12.69 7.38
CA TRP A 257 -7.94 12.28 5.99
C TRP A 257 -7.54 13.34 4.97
N ILE A 258 -7.82 14.61 5.23
CA ILE A 258 -7.43 15.72 4.35
C ILE A 258 -5.91 15.91 4.34
N ALA A 259 -5.22 15.67 5.46
CA ALA A 259 -3.75 15.72 5.52
C ALA A 259 -3.14 14.59 4.69
N GLN A 260 -3.56 13.34 4.91
CA GLN A 260 -3.13 12.19 4.11
C GLN A 260 -3.40 12.40 2.61
N ALA A 261 -4.55 12.99 2.26
CA ALA A 261 -4.91 13.25 0.87
C ALA A 261 -4.00 14.27 0.19
N LYS A 262 -3.37 15.19 0.94
CA LYS A 262 -2.38 16.13 0.39
C LYS A 262 -1.01 15.49 0.13
N ASP A 263 -0.75 14.36 0.77
CA ASP A 263 0.52 13.63 0.67
C ASP A 263 0.47 12.49 -0.38
N LEU A 264 -0.69 12.30 -1.04
CA LEU A 264 -0.94 11.30 -2.08
C LEU A 264 -1.07 11.89 -3.49
#